data_AF-A0A8C9RB04-F1
#
_entry.id   AF-A0A8C9RB04-F1
#
_cell.length_a   1.000
_cell.length_b   1.000
_cell.length_c   1.000
_cell.angle_alpha   90.00
_cell.angle_beta   90.00
_cell.angle_gamma   90.00
#
_symmetry.space_group_name_H-M   'P 1'
#
loop_
_entity.id
_entity.type
_entity.pdbx_description
1 polymer ?
#
loop_
_entity_poly.entity_id
_entity_poly.type
_entity_poly.pdbx_seq_one_letter_code
_entity_poly.pdbx_strand_id
1 'polypeptide(L)'
;MQRGHSESQTTEKQQLTYTSPSPVGSTGGTSAFKRPTSEATGTCAEPDDGEIRRTAKEKGCVSVVFPGTVTQDSCYKFVCEIIKCVLYQRQQLPMMYDQLVFYQRRQQAASQVEDVVVRRPAKTDGWDWRKCQRTLQEVEELLQQLENLFSLSQVPRVLLLLGGTITLPKELYEVNMEALMAGAGAGRSLRTAPCLRQLFRTLFVADILSDARPVRLMATTVMALGHRDCGVGWFRPKLNYRVPTQVKRHVISLSSEPTLCGHGPVKPADWEDYVWFQAPVTVKGFCK
;
A
#
# COMPACT_ATOMS: atom_id res chain seq x y z
N MET A 1 4.66 -17.02 -74.09
CA MET A 1 5.05 -18.44 -73.95
C MET A 1 5.44 -18.68 -72.49
N GLN A 2 4.91 -19.67 -71.76
CA GLN A 2 5.19 -21.13 -71.86
C GLN A 2 6.68 -21.44 -71.62
N ARG A 3 7.15 -22.28 -70.67
CA ARG A 3 6.61 -23.07 -69.51
C ARG A 3 7.73 -23.04 -68.41
N GLY A 4 7.65 -23.50 -67.16
CA GLY A 4 6.70 -24.36 -66.44
C GLY A 4 7.29 -25.77 -66.18
N HIS A 5 7.85 -26.00 -64.98
CA HIS A 5 8.19 -27.28 -64.30
C HIS A 5 8.75 -26.91 -62.89
N SER A 6 8.78 -27.72 -61.82
CA SER A 6 7.90 -28.76 -61.22
C SER A 6 8.77 -29.80 -60.48
N GLU A 7 8.83 -29.75 -59.14
CA GLU A 7 9.14 -30.86 -58.20
C GLU A 7 9.10 -30.28 -56.76
N SER A 8 8.45 -30.78 -55.71
CA SER A 8 7.74 -32.05 -55.37
C SER A 8 8.53 -33.12 -54.61
N GLN A 9 8.54 -33.00 -53.27
CA GLN A 9 8.54 -34.09 -52.27
C GLN A 9 7.96 -33.49 -50.96
N THR A 10 7.03 -34.06 -50.18
CA THR A 10 6.55 -35.45 -49.93
C THR A 10 7.36 -36.19 -48.84
N THR A 11 6.77 -36.90 -47.86
CA THR A 11 5.35 -36.93 -47.42
C THR A 11 5.14 -36.00 -46.20
N GLU A 12 4.71 -36.31 -44.96
CA GLU A 12 4.05 -37.47 -44.32
C GLU A 12 3.15 -37.02 -43.14
N LYS A 13 2.34 -37.93 -42.59
CA LYS A 13 1.30 -37.72 -41.58
C LYS A 13 1.71 -38.26 -40.20
N GLN A 14 1.08 -37.73 -39.15
CA GLN A 14 0.38 -38.61 -38.20
C GLN A 14 -0.83 -37.90 -37.58
N GLN A 15 -1.89 -38.67 -37.33
CA GLN A 15 -3.23 -38.19 -37.04
C GLN A 15 -3.78 -38.98 -35.85
N LEU A 16 -3.89 -38.34 -34.68
CA LEU A 16 -4.30 -39.01 -33.45
C LEU A 16 -5.83 -39.02 -33.32
N THR A 17 -6.41 -40.19 -33.55
CA THR A 17 -7.84 -40.47 -33.53
C THR A 17 -8.41 -40.44 -32.11
N TYR A 18 -9.45 -39.65 -31.87
CA TYR A 18 -10.27 -39.75 -30.66
C TYR A 18 -11.05 -41.08 -30.65
N THR A 19 -11.06 -41.79 -29.53
CA THR A 19 -11.87 -43.00 -29.35
C THR A 19 -12.59 -42.94 -28.01
N SER A 20 -13.92 -42.87 -28.04
CA SER A 20 -14.79 -42.88 -26.87
C SER A 20 -15.40 -44.28 -26.66
N PRO A 21 -15.38 -44.83 -25.43
CA PRO A 21 -16.22 -45.97 -25.06
C PRO A 21 -17.49 -45.52 -24.33
N SER A 22 -18.63 -46.10 -24.74
CA SER A 22 -19.95 -45.97 -24.10
C SER A 22 -20.27 -47.27 -23.31
N PRO A 23 -21.37 -47.34 -22.53
CA PRO A 23 -21.33 -47.99 -21.21
C PRO A 23 -21.74 -49.48 -21.17
N VAL A 24 -21.33 -50.15 -20.08
CA VAL A 24 -21.83 -51.46 -19.64
C VAL A 24 -22.31 -51.34 -18.19
N GLY A 25 -23.41 -52.03 -17.84
CA GLY A 25 -24.20 -51.75 -16.63
C GLY A 25 -24.07 -52.73 -15.47
N SER A 26 -24.28 -52.18 -14.27
CA SER A 26 -24.81 -52.77 -13.03
C SER A 26 -24.67 -54.28 -12.75
N THR A 27 -23.82 -54.59 -11.76
CA THR A 27 -24.13 -55.40 -10.56
C THR A 27 -23.05 -55.04 -9.52
N GLY A 28 -23.24 -55.12 -8.20
CA GLY A 28 -24.31 -55.70 -7.41
C GLY A 28 -23.70 -56.37 -6.17
N GLY A 29 -23.17 -55.57 -5.22
CA GLY A 29 -22.41 -56.11 -4.09
C GLY A 29 -22.34 -55.16 -2.89
N THR A 30 -22.96 -55.55 -1.78
CA THR A 30 -22.98 -54.81 -0.52
C THR A 30 -21.77 -55.14 0.35
N SER A 31 -21.04 -54.11 0.81
CA SER A 31 -20.10 -54.23 1.93
C SER A 31 -20.13 -52.94 2.77
N ALA A 32 -20.22 -53.08 4.09
CA ALA A 32 -20.37 -51.95 5.00
C ALA A 32 -19.02 -51.45 5.50
N PHE A 33 -18.70 -50.16 5.28
CA PHE A 33 -17.57 -49.50 5.91
C PHE A 33 -18.03 -48.33 6.78
N LYS A 34 -17.33 -48.12 7.91
CA LYS A 34 -17.74 -47.16 8.94
C LYS A 34 -17.42 -45.71 8.57
N ARG A 35 -18.30 -44.81 9.00
CA ARG A 35 -18.19 -43.35 8.84
C ARG A 35 -17.05 -42.78 9.71
N PRO A 36 -16.33 -41.77 9.19
CA PRO A 36 -16.13 -40.51 9.92
C PRO A 36 -16.71 -39.36 9.07
N THR A 37 -17.82 -38.72 9.41
CA THR A 37 -17.94 -37.55 10.32
C THR A 37 -16.85 -36.51 10.15
N SER A 38 -17.27 -35.30 9.79
CA SER A 38 -16.49 -34.05 9.81
C SER A 38 -15.39 -33.91 8.76
N GLU A 39 -15.75 -33.97 7.48
CA GLU A 39 -15.16 -33.00 6.54
C GLU A 39 -15.62 -31.60 6.97
N ALA A 40 -14.83 -30.95 7.82
CA ALA A 40 -15.01 -29.53 8.10
C ALA A 40 -14.61 -28.77 6.84
N THR A 41 -15.60 -28.34 6.05
CA THR A 41 -15.37 -27.50 4.88
C THR A 41 -14.65 -26.23 5.35
N GLY A 42 -13.34 -26.16 5.10
CA GLY A 42 -12.49 -25.04 5.47
C GLY A 42 -12.86 -23.82 4.66
N THR A 43 -13.95 -23.15 5.06
CA THR A 43 -14.38 -21.87 4.49
C THR A 43 -13.24 -20.90 4.70
N CYS A 44 -12.66 -20.38 3.60
CA CYS A 44 -11.79 -19.22 3.68
C CYS A 44 -12.59 -18.12 4.38
N ALA A 45 -12.21 -17.81 5.62
CA ALA A 45 -12.98 -16.91 6.45
C ALA A 45 -12.85 -15.50 5.88
N GLU A 46 -13.85 -15.08 5.07
CA GLU A 46 -14.01 -13.68 4.71
C GLU A 46 -13.98 -12.88 6.03
N PRO A 47 -13.08 -11.90 6.15
CA PRO A 47 -12.80 -11.28 7.43
C PRO A 47 -14.05 -10.51 7.89
N ASP A 48 -14.48 -10.72 9.14
CA ASP A 48 -15.68 -10.08 9.64
C ASP A 48 -15.49 -8.55 9.68
N ASP A 49 -16.18 -7.86 8.77
CA ASP A 49 -16.25 -6.40 8.71
C ASP A 49 -16.73 -5.80 10.06
N GLY A 50 -17.49 -6.58 10.85
CA GLY A 50 -17.86 -6.27 12.24
C GLY A 50 -16.67 -6.25 13.21
N GLU A 51 -15.90 -7.34 13.28
CA GLU A 51 -14.69 -7.47 14.10
C GLU A 51 -13.57 -6.51 13.68
N ILE A 52 -13.35 -6.30 12.37
CA ILE A 52 -12.41 -5.30 11.85
C ILE A 52 -12.74 -3.92 12.43
N ARG A 53 -14.00 -3.49 12.28
CA ARG A 53 -14.47 -2.18 12.72
C ARG A 53 -14.50 -2.05 14.25
N ARG A 54 -14.79 -3.13 14.98
CA ARG A 54 -14.70 -3.17 16.45
C ARG A 54 -13.25 -2.97 16.90
N THR A 55 -12.33 -3.78 16.38
CA THR A 55 -10.89 -3.77 16.70
C THR A 55 -10.25 -2.41 16.43
N ALA A 56 -10.58 -1.79 15.28
CA ALA A 56 -10.10 -0.46 14.92
C ALA A 56 -10.58 0.64 15.86
N LYS A 57 -11.83 0.57 16.35
CA LYS A 57 -12.40 1.58 17.26
C LYS A 57 -11.95 1.41 18.71
N GLU A 58 -11.81 0.18 19.18
CA GLU A 58 -11.40 -0.15 20.56
C GLU A 58 -9.88 -0.06 20.76
N LYS A 59 -9.09 -0.72 19.88
CA LYS A 59 -7.63 -0.87 20.04
C LYS A 59 -6.83 0.13 19.22
N GLY A 60 -7.46 0.87 18.31
CA GLY A 60 -6.77 1.75 17.37
C GLY A 60 -5.91 0.99 16.36
N CYS A 61 -6.23 -0.26 16.03
CA CYS A 61 -5.45 -1.05 15.08
C CYS A 61 -6.30 -1.81 14.05
N VAL A 62 -5.73 -2.01 12.88
CA VAL A 62 -6.27 -2.80 11.78
C VAL A 62 -5.16 -3.69 11.21
N SER A 63 -5.52 -4.90 10.79
CA SER A 63 -4.59 -5.85 10.14
C SER A 63 -5.05 -6.11 8.71
N VAL A 64 -4.10 -6.15 7.77
CA VAL A 64 -4.34 -6.46 6.36
C VAL A 64 -3.41 -7.60 5.96
N VAL A 65 -4.01 -8.77 5.70
CA VAL A 65 -3.28 -10.00 5.33
C VAL A 65 -3.39 -10.20 3.82
N PHE A 66 -2.28 -10.08 3.09
CA PHE A 66 -2.24 -10.33 1.65
C PHE A 66 -2.06 -11.85 1.37
N PRO A 67 -2.76 -12.43 0.38
CA PRO A 67 -2.72 -13.86 0.06
C PRO A 67 -1.45 -14.24 -0.74
N GLY A 68 -0.28 -13.82 -0.25
CA GLY A 68 1.00 -13.99 -0.93
C GLY A 68 2.00 -12.86 -0.62
N THR A 69 3.23 -13.03 -1.12
CA THR A 69 4.35 -12.09 -0.92
C THR A 69 4.20 -10.81 -1.75
N VAL A 70 4.82 -9.72 -1.29
CA VAL A 70 4.82 -8.40 -1.97
C VAL A 70 6.24 -7.85 -2.12
N THR A 71 6.50 -7.06 -3.17
CA THR A 71 7.80 -6.39 -3.35
C THR A 71 7.99 -5.21 -2.39
N GLN A 72 9.25 -4.88 -2.11
CA GLN A 72 9.67 -3.64 -1.41
C GLN A 72 9.15 -2.37 -2.12
N ASP A 73 9.14 -2.39 -3.46
CA ASP A 73 8.47 -1.42 -4.34
C ASP A 73 6.95 -1.29 -4.06
N SER A 74 6.27 -2.41 -3.78
CA SER A 74 4.86 -2.39 -3.40
C SER A 74 4.67 -1.82 -1.98
N CYS A 75 5.55 -2.15 -1.03
CA CYS A 75 5.52 -1.59 0.33
C CYS A 75 5.68 -0.06 0.33
N TYR A 76 6.63 0.47 -0.48
CA TYR A 76 6.79 1.90 -0.76
C TYR A 76 5.46 2.51 -1.23
N LYS A 77 4.84 1.92 -2.26
CA LYS A 77 3.56 2.39 -2.82
C LYS A 77 2.42 2.32 -1.81
N PHE A 78 2.36 1.31 -0.95
CA PHE A 78 1.37 1.23 0.13
C PHE A 78 1.53 2.41 1.11
N VAL A 79 2.76 2.72 1.53
CA VAL A 79 3.06 3.87 2.39
C VAL A 79 2.69 5.20 1.73
N CYS A 80 3.02 5.38 0.45
CA CYS A 80 2.70 6.60 -0.30
C CYS A 80 1.19 6.85 -0.38
N GLU A 81 0.39 5.84 -0.75
CA GLU A 81 -1.06 5.99 -0.81
C GLU A 81 -1.67 6.16 0.59
N ILE A 82 -1.13 5.52 1.64
CA ILE A 82 -1.56 5.76 3.03
C ILE A 82 -1.28 7.22 3.43
N ILE A 83 -0.11 7.79 3.09
CA ILE A 83 0.21 9.20 3.36
C ILE A 83 -0.77 10.14 2.68
N LYS A 84 -1.05 9.96 1.38
CA LYS A 84 -2.07 10.74 0.65
C LYS A 84 -3.45 10.62 1.32
N CYS A 85 -3.84 9.40 1.71
CA CYS A 85 -5.14 9.12 2.31
C CYS A 85 -5.28 9.77 3.69
N VAL A 86 -4.27 9.64 4.57
CA VAL A 86 -4.24 10.29 5.90
C VAL A 86 -4.28 11.81 5.75
N LEU A 87 -3.47 12.40 4.88
CA LEU A 87 -3.48 13.86 4.66
C LEU A 87 -4.86 14.39 4.22
N TYR A 88 -5.60 13.63 3.41
CA TYR A 88 -6.97 13.99 3.04
C TYR A 88 -8.00 13.74 4.16
N GLN A 89 -8.04 12.53 4.74
CA GLN A 89 -9.02 12.18 5.79
C GLN A 89 -8.84 13.00 7.08
N ARG A 90 -7.63 13.49 7.32
CA ARG A 90 -7.30 14.44 8.40
C ARG A 90 -7.37 15.91 7.94
N GLN A 91 -8.04 16.21 6.82
CA GLN A 91 -8.35 17.56 6.32
C GLN A 91 -7.12 18.48 6.16
N GLN A 92 -5.94 17.90 5.93
CA GLN A 92 -4.70 18.63 5.65
C GLN A 92 -4.58 18.96 4.15
N LEU A 93 -5.31 18.24 3.30
CA LEU A 93 -5.50 18.56 1.88
C LEU A 93 -7.01 18.79 1.63
N PRO A 94 -7.42 19.82 0.85
CA PRO A 94 -8.83 20.15 0.65
C PRO A 94 -9.55 19.22 -0.35
N MET A 95 -8.81 18.35 -1.05
CA MET A 95 -9.33 17.29 -1.93
C MET A 95 -8.26 16.19 -2.10
N MET A 96 -8.55 15.14 -2.88
CA MET A 96 -7.60 14.04 -3.10
C MET A 96 -6.30 14.55 -3.75
N TYR A 97 -5.17 13.97 -3.36
CA TYR A 97 -3.85 14.35 -3.88
C TYR A 97 -3.78 14.35 -5.41
N ASP A 98 -4.24 13.29 -6.08
CA ASP A 98 -4.14 13.19 -7.54
C ASP A 98 -5.08 14.19 -8.25
N GLN A 99 -6.16 14.62 -7.59
CA GLN A 99 -7.01 15.72 -8.06
C GLN A 99 -6.27 17.06 -7.96
N LEU A 100 -5.58 17.33 -6.84
CA LEU A 100 -4.76 18.54 -6.68
C LEU A 100 -3.65 18.61 -7.74
N VAL A 101 -2.96 17.50 -8.01
CA VAL A 101 -1.95 17.39 -9.08
C VAL A 101 -2.57 17.66 -10.46
N PHE A 102 -3.77 17.15 -10.73
CA PHE A 102 -4.51 17.46 -11.97
C PHE A 102 -4.84 18.95 -12.08
N TYR A 103 -5.36 19.58 -11.03
CA TYR A 103 -5.63 21.03 -11.01
C TYR A 103 -4.35 21.85 -11.19
N GLN A 104 -3.22 21.44 -10.60
CA GLN A 104 -1.92 22.09 -10.77
C GLN A 104 -1.45 22.05 -12.22
N ARG A 105 -1.45 20.86 -12.84
CA ARG A 105 -1.09 20.70 -14.26
C ARG A 105 -2.02 21.51 -15.18
N ARG A 106 -3.32 21.55 -14.89
CA ARG A 106 -4.30 22.32 -15.68
C ARG A 106 -4.07 23.84 -15.60
N GLN A 107 -3.71 24.36 -14.42
CA GLN A 107 -3.36 25.78 -14.28
C GLN A 107 -2.02 26.11 -14.95
N GLN A 108 -0.99 25.28 -14.79
CA GLN A 108 0.30 25.43 -15.46
C GLN A 108 0.17 25.43 -17.00
N ALA A 109 -0.74 24.62 -17.55
CA ALA A 109 -1.06 24.62 -18.97
C ALA A 109 -1.78 25.90 -19.42
N ALA A 110 -2.76 26.38 -18.65
CA ALA A 110 -3.49 27.62 -18.97
C ALA A 110 -2.56 28.85 -18.99
N SER A 111 -1.70 29.00 -17.98
CA SER A 111 -0.77 30.14 -17.91
C SER A 111 0.27 30.17 -19.05
N GLN A 112 0.58 29.03 -19.68
CA GLN A 112 1.45 28.98 -20.87
C GLN A 112 0.75 29.38 -22.17
N VAL A 113 -0.59 29.47 -22.18
CA VAL A 113 -1.37 29.92 -23.36
C VAL A 113 -1.73 31.40 -23.27
N GLU A 114 -1.88 31.95 -22.07
CA GLU A 114 -2.20 33.37 -21.86
C GLU A 114 -1.01 34.34 -22.04
N ASP A 115 0.24 33.85 -22.11
CA ASP A 115 1.46 34.68 -22.19
C ASP A 115 1.60 35.48 -23.50
N VAL A 116 0.67 35.30 -24.45
CA VAL A 116 0.54 36.10 -25.68
C VAL A 116 -0.45 37.27 -25.53
N VAL A 117 -1.36 37.25 -24.54
CA VAL A 117 -2.44 38.24 -24.40
C VAL A 117 -2.58 38.73 -22.95
N VAL A 118 -1.99 39.89 -22.68
CA VAL A 118 -1.97 40.54 -21.36
C VAL A 118 -3.38 40.93 -20.87
N ARG A 119 -4.02 40.14 -19.98
CA ARG A 119 -4.61 40.67 -18.72
C ARG A 119 -5.25 39.69 -17.73
N ARG A 120 -5.02 40.04 -16.45
CA ARG A 120 -5.72 39.70 -15.20
C ARG A 120 -5.52 38.27 -14.68
N PRO A 121 -5.12 38.09 -13.40
CA PRO A 121 -5.25 36.79 -12.77
C PRO A 121 -6.73 36.44 -12.66
N ALA A 122 -7.13 35.28 -13.19
CA ALA A 122 -8.43 34.71 -12.92
C ALA A 122 -8.59 34.57 -11.39
N LYS A 123 -9.62 35.19 -10.82
CA LYS A 123 -9.88 35.14 -9.37
C LYS A 123 -10.21 33.71 -8.98
N THR A 124 -9.21 32.96 -8.52
CA THR A 124 -9.37 31.58 -8.06
C THR A 124 -10.17 31.62 -6.76
N ASP A 125 -11.25 30.84 -6.67
CA ASP A 125 -12.29 30.99 -5.64
C ASP A 125 -11.80 30.73 -4.20
N GLY A 126 -11.27 31.76 -3.54
CA GLY A 126 -10.88 31.77 -2.13
C GLY A 126 -9.55 31.05 -1.79
N TRP A 127 -9.04 30.15 -2.63
CA TRP A 127 -7.89 29.31 -2.26
C TRP A 127 -6.59 30.11 -2.36
N ASP A 128 -5.72 29.97 -1.35
CA ASP A 128 -4.32 30.37 -1.47
C ASP A 128 -3.57 29.36 -2.36
N TRP A 129 -3.58 29.63 -3.66
CA TRP A 129 -2.91 28.79 -4.66
C TRP A 129 -1.40 28.63 -4.41
N ARG A 130 -0.74 29.64 -3.80
CA ARG A 130 0.70 29.57 -3.47
C ARG A 130 0.96 28.62 -2.31
N LYS A 131 0.05 28.53 -1.32
CA LYS A 131 0.07 27.46 -0.30
C LYS A 131 -0.19 26.09 -0.94
N CYS A 132 -1.14 25.98 -1.86
CA CYS A 132 -1.44 24.74 -2.57
C CYS A 132 -0.20 24.18 -3.30
N GLN A 133 0.43 24.98 -4.16
CA GLN A 133 1.65 24.60 -4.88
C GLN A 133 2.79 24.19 -3.95
N ARG A 134 3.04 24.95 -2.87
CA ARG A 134 4.08 24.62 -1.88
C ARG A 134 3.78 23.31 -1.16
N THR A 135 2.54 23.09 -0.74
CA THR A 135 2.16 21.86 -0.02
C THR A 135 2.26 20.64 -0.93
N LEU A 136 1.91 20.78 -2.21
CA LEU A 136 2.12 19.73 -3.21
C LEU A 136 3.61 19.43 -3.39
N GLN A 137 4.46 20.45 -3.51
CA GLN A 137 5.92 20.25 -3.57
C GLN A 137 6.49 19.58 -2.31
N GLU A 138 6.04 19.99 -1.11
CA GLU A 138 6.41 19.37 0.18
C GLU A 138 6.02 17.88 0.24
N VAL A 139 4.91 17.48 -0.41
CA VAL A 139 4.47 16.09 -0.53
C VAL A 139 5.22 15.34 -1.64
N GLU A 140 5.38 15.93 -2.83
CA GLU A 140 6.10 15.34 -3.96
C GLU A 140 7.56 15.02 -3.59
N GLU A 141 8.26 15.94 -2.92
CA GLU A 141 9.61 15.70 -2.40
C GLU A 141 9.64 14.57 -1.36
N LEU A 142 8.70 14.57 -0.40
CA LEU A 142 8.60 13.55 0.63
C LEU A 142 8.35 12.15 0.05
N LEU A 143 7.45 12.01 -0.93
CA LEU A 143 7.17 10.73 -1.58
C LEU A 143 8.39 10.25 -2.38
N GLN A 144 9.05 11.14 -3.13
CA GLN A 144 10.25 10.79 -3.90
C GLN A 144 11.42 10.37 -3.00
N GLN A 145 11.59 11.00 -1.83
CA GLN A 145 12.65 10.65 -0.89
C GLN A 145 12.33 9.39 -0.09
N LEU A 146 11.05 9.06 0.12
CA LEU A 146 10.65 7.73 0.59
C LEU A 146 11.02 6.64 -0.43
N GLU A 147 10.83 6.88 -1.74
CA GLU A 147 11.29 5.93 -2.78
C GLU A 147 12.80 5.65 -2.66
N ASN A 148 13.61 6.71 -2.49
CA ASN A 148 15.04 6.60 -2.28
C ASN A 148 15.40 5.84 -0.99
N LEU A 149 14.68 6.05 0.12
CA LEU A 149 14.91 5.31 1.35
C LEU A 149 14.55 3.81 1.19
N PHE A 150 13.44 3.51 0.51
CA PHE A 150 13.00 2.14 0.24
C PHE A 150 13.88 1.40 -0.77
N SER A 151 14.66 2.08 -1.63
CA SER A 151 15.65 1.44 -2.50
C SER A 151 17.00 1.18 -1.80
N LEU A 152 17.33 1.98 -0.77
CA LEU A 152 18.55 1.85 0.02
C LEU A 152 18.43 0.95 1.26
N SER A 153 17.22 0.78 1.79
CA SER A 153 16.95 0.04 3.04
C SER A 153 15.61 -0.69 2.98
N GLN A 154 15.51 -1.81 3.69
CA GLN A 154 14.21 -2.27 4.17
C GLN A 154 13.64 -1.23 5.14
N VAL A 155 12.33 -1.04 5.16
CA VAL A 155 11.65 -0.02 5.99
C VAL A 155 10.51 -0.65 6.79
N PRO A 156 10.81 -1.38 7.89
CA PRO A 156 9.81 -2.13 8.65
C PRO A 156 8.62 -1.30 9.14
N ARG A 157 8.85 -0.05 9.55
CA ARG A 157 7.80 0.81 10.13
C ARG A 157 7.91 2.26 9.66
N VAL A 158 6.76 2.89 9.41
CA VAL A 158 6.65 4.31 9.05
C VAL A 158 5.62 4.98 9.95
N LEU A 159 5.93 6.18 10.45
CA LEU A 159 5.10 7.00 11.32
C LEU A 159 4.71 8.31 10.64
N LEU A 160 3.45 8.71 10.80
CA LEU A 160 2.94 10.03 10.44
C LEU A 160 2.51 10.72 11.73
N LEU A 161 3.17 11.82 12.06
CA LEU A 161 2.97 12.59 13.29
C LEU A 161 2.28 13.91 12.94
N LEU A 162 1.02 14.07 13.35
CA LEU A 162 0.24 15.26 13.03
C LEU A 162 0.20 16.22 14.23
N GLY A 163 0.79 17.40 14.04
CA GLY A 163 0.83 18.48 15.03
C GLY A 163 1.59 18.13 16.31
N GLY A 164 1.74 19.11 17.21
CA GLY A 164 2.48 18.93 18.46
C GLY A 164 3.99 18.89 18.21
N THR A 165 4.69 17.95 18.84
CA THR A 165 6.13 17.69 18.65
C THR A 165 6.36 16.21 18.33
N ILE A 166 7.55 15.81 17.86
CA ILE A 166 7.81 14.39 17.57
C ILE A 166 7.69 13.49 18.81
N THR A 167 7.97 14.01 20.01
CA THR A 167 7.85 13.29 21.29
C THR A 167 6.43 13.30 21.86
N LEU A 168 5.60 14.28 21.48
CA LEU A 168 4.20 14.38 21.89
C LEU A 168 3.37 14.97 20.72
N PRO A 169 3.04 14.16 19.71
CA PRO A 169 2.15 14.57 18.62
C PRO A 169 0.69 14.63 19.08
N LYS A 170 -0.19 15.25 18.30
CA LYS A 170 -1.64 15.22 18.60
C LYS A 170 -2.29 13.93 18.13
N GLU A 171 -1.84 13.42 16.99
CA GLU A 171 -2.26 12.15 16.40
C GLU A 171 -1.03 11.43 15.83
N LEU A 172 -1.01 10.10 15.94
CA LEU A 172 0.08 9.25 15.48
C LEU A 172 -0.50 8.11 14.65
N TYR A 173 -0.18 8.06 13.36
CA TYR A 173 -0.47 6.91 12.50
C TYR A 173 0.82 6.11 12.30
N GLU A 174 0.73 4.79 12.34
CA GLU A 174 1.84 3.87 12.13
C GLU A 174 1.47 2.84 11.06
N VAL A 175 2.31 2.72 10.03
CA VAL A 175 2.28 1.59 9.10
C VAL A 175 3.34 0.61 9.55
N ASN A 176 2.93 -0.59 9.98
CA ASN A 176 3.84 -1.68 10.32
C ASN A 176 3.86 -2.73 9.19
N MET A 177 5.06 -3.05 8.71
CA MET A 177 5.36 -3.98 7.62
C MET A 177 6.39 -5.04 8.03
N GLU A 178 6.76 -5.12 9.31
CA GLU A 178 7.72 -6.12 9.84
C GLU A 178 7.35 -7.54 9.40
N ALA A 179 6.05 -7.88 9.41
CA ALA A 179 5.52 -9.17 8.98
C ALA A 179 5.48 -9.38 7.44
N LEU A 180 5.52 -8.31 6.62
CA LEU A 180 5.77 -8.45 5.17
C LEU A 180 7.23 -8.77 4.90
N MET A 181 8.14 -8.10 5.62
CA MET A 181 9.59 -8.21 5.39
C MET A 181 10.15 -9.54 5.89
N ALA A 182 9.60 -10.07 6.98
CA ALA A 182 9.84 -11.45 7.41
C ALA A 182 9.38 -12.52 6.38
N GLY A 183 8.44 -12.16 5.48
CA GLY A 183 7.92 -13.03 4.42
C GLY A 183 8.56 -12.82 3.04
N ALA A 184 9.66 -12.05 2.94
CA ALA A 184 10.29 -11.66 1.66
C ALA A 184 11.09 -12.80 0.99
N GLY A 185 10.42 -13.90 0.63
CA GLY A 185 11.00 -15.06 -0.05
C GLY A 185 10.92 -15.00 -1.58
N ALA A 186 11.63 -15.94 -2.24
CA ALA A 186 11.75 -16.06 -3.71
C ALA A 186 10.48 -16.58 -4.43
N GLY A 187 9.30 -16.15 -3.98
CA GLY A 187 8.01 -16.44 -4.62
C GLY A 187 7.63 -15.42 -5.69
N ARG A 188 6.61 -15.76 -6.50
CA ARG A 188 6.00 -14.80 -7.43
C ARG A 188 5.18 -13.76 -6.63
N SER A 189 5.74 -12.56 -6.47
CA SER A 189 5.04 -11.43 -5.82
C SER A 189 3.65 -11.19 -6.43
N LEU A 190 2.71 -10.82 -5.55
CA LEU A 190 1.45 -10.21 -5.93
C LEU A 190 1.68 -8.90 -6.69
N ARG A 191 0.70 -8.49 -7.50
CA ARG A 191 0.67 -7.16 -8.13
C ARG A 191 0.22 -6.12 -7.10
N THR A 192 0.83 -4.95 -7.12
CA THR A 192 0.56 -3.85 -6.17
C THR A 192 -0.90 -3.37 -6.17
N ALA A 193 -1.53 -3.26 -7.34
CA ALA A 193 -2.88 -2.70 -7.46
C ALA A 193 -4.00 -3.52 -6.79
N PRO A 194 -4.05 -4.87 -6.91
CA PRO A 194 -4.88 -5.72 -6.05
C PRO A 194 -4.66 -5.48 -4.55
N CYS A 195 -3.40 -5.43 -4.11
CA CYS A 195 -3.05 -5.25 -2.69
C CYS A 195 -3.51 -3.88 -2.17
N LEU A 196 -3.30 -2.80 -2.95
CA LEU A 196 -3.83 -1.46 -2.66
C LEU A 196 -5.37 -1.46 -2.52
N ARG A 197 -6.10 -2.16 -3.40
CA ARG A 197 -7.57 -2.26 -3.28
C ARG A 197 -8.00 -3.01 -2.01
N GLN A 198 -7.33 -4.09 -1.66
CA GLN A 198 -7.61 -4.84 -0.43
C GLN A 198 -7.30 -3.99 0.83
N LEU A 199 -6.14 -3.32 0.84
CA LEU A 199 -5.74 -2.36 1.86
C LEU A 199 -6.82 -1.30 2.07
N PHE A 200 -7.22 -0.57 1.02
CA PHE A 200 -8.22 0.48 1.16
C PHE A 200 -9.65 -0.01 1.41
N ARG A 201 -10.06 -1.22 0.96
CA ARG A 201 -11.30 -1.87 1.45
C ARG A 201 -11.24 -2.01 2.97
N THR A 202 -10.15 -2.58 3.49
CA THR A 202 -10.01 -2.88 4.92
C THR A 202 -9.91 -1.61 5.76
N LEU A 203 -9.17 -0.59 5.31
CA LEU A 203 -9.10 0.72 5.99
C LEU A 203 -10.46 1.45 6.01
N PHE A 204 -11.25 1.34 4.94
CA PHE A 204 -12.58 1.92 4.85
C PHE A 204 -13.58 1.24 5.80
N VAL A 205 -13.61 -0.10 5.82
CA VAL A 205 -14.43 -0.89 6.76
C VAL A 205 -14.04 -0.62 8.22
N ALA A 206 -12.73 -0.52 8.49
CA ALA A 206 -12.17 -0.23 9.80
C ALA A 206 -12.53 1.18 10.32
N ASP A 207 -12.84 2.13 9.44
CA ASP A 207 -13.12 3.54 9.79
C ASP A 207 -11.97 4.21 10.57
N ILE A 208 -10.74 3.66 10.45
CA ILE A 208 -9.61 3.95 11.34
C ILE A 208 -8.95 5.32 11.11
N LEU A 209 -9.17 5.93 9.95
CA LEU A 209 -8.64 7.25 9.59
C LEU A 209 -9.64 8.39 9.88
N SER A 210 -10.87 8.05 10.23
CA SER A 210 -11.93 8.99 10.56
C SER A 210 -11.81 9.50 11.99
N ASP A 211 -12.18 10.76 12.20
CA ASP A 211 -12.38 11.33 13.54
C ASP A 211 -13.53 12.34 13.46
N ALA A 212 -14.44 12.28 14.42
CA ALA A 212 -15.55 13.23 14.54
C ALA A 212 -15.13 14.59 15.11
N ARG A 213 -13.92 14.69 15.69
CA ARG A 213 -13.39 15.95 16.23
C ARG A 213 -13.04 16.93 15.10
N PRO A 214 -13.43 18.21 15.20
CA PRO A 214 -13.18 19.20 14.15
C PRO A 214 -11.67 19.39 13.94
N VAL A 215 -11.18 18.98 12.78
CA VAL A 215 -9.74 18.91 12.52
C VAL A 215 -9.19 20.30 12.26
N ARG A 216 -8.12 20.66 12.97
CA ARG A 216 -7.37 21.89 12.68
C ARG A 216 -6.27 21.56 11.67
N LEU A 217 -5.87 22.54 10.88
CA LEU A 217 -4.66 22.44 10.08
C LEU A 217 -3.46 22.19 11.00
N MET A 218 -2.67 21.17 10.65
CA MET A 218 -1.57 20.64 11.43
C MET A 218 -0.37 20.39 10.52
N ALA A 219 0.81 20.65 11.07
CA ALA A 219 2.07 20.31 10.43
C ALA A 219 2.28 18.79 10.58
N THR A 220 2.51 18.08 9.47
CA THR A 220 2.65 16.61 9.45
C THR A 220 4.12 16.23 9.21
N THR A 221 4.74 15.62 10.21
CA THR A 221 6.11 15.10 10.13
C THR A 221 6.06 13.60 9.85
N VAL A 222 6.85 13.11 8.90
CA VAL A 222 7.00 11.67 8.63
C VAL A 222 8.34 11.17 9.15
N MET A 223 8.31 9.98 9.74
CA MET A 223 9.49 9.25 10.21
C MET A 223 9.45 7.81 9.71
N ALA A 224 10.59 7.25 9.34
CA ALA A 224 10.73 5.89 8.84
C ALA A 224 11.83 5.16 9.62
N LEU A 225 11.63 3.88 9.93
CA LEU A 225 12.63 3.03 10.56
C LEU A 225 13.45 2.34 9.47
N GLY A 226 14.76 2.52 9.45
CA GLY A 226 15.66 1.97 8.41
C GLY A 226 17.04 1.62 8.97
N HIS A 227 17.81 0.83 8.24
CA HIS A 227 19.14 0.40 8.67
C HIS A 227 20.08 1.61 8.85
N ARG A 228 20.83 1.68 9.95
CA ARG A 228 21.65 2.86 10.30
C ARG A 228 22.65 3.26 9.20
N ASP A 229 23.24 2.28 8.51
CA ASP A 229 24.27 2.50 7.48
C ASP A 229 23.72 2.54 6.04
N CYS A 230 22.41 2.74 5.84
CA CYS A 230 21.81 2.75 4.49
C CYS A 230 22.20 3.95 3.61
N GLY A 231 23.01 4.90 4.11
CA GLY A 231 23.53 6.02 3.34
C GLY A 231 22.52 7.11 2.95
N VAL A 232 21.29 7.08 3.48
CA VAL A 232 20.24 8.07 3.15
C VAL A 232 20.63 9.49 3.61
N GLY A 233 20.87 10.40 2.66
CA GLY A 233 21.37 11.75 2.96
C GLY A 233 20.31 12.81 3.31
N TRP A 234 19.07 12.64 2.82
CA TRP A 234 18.00 13.65 2.98
C TRP A 234 17.30 13.57 4.34
N PHE A 235 16.94 12.35 4.78
CA PHE A 235 16.39 12.14 6.11
C PHE A 235 17.44 12.39 7.20
N ARG A 236 17.00 12.78 8.40
CA ARG A 236 17.85 13.03 9.56
C ARG A 236 17.71 11.91 10.59
N PRO A 237 18.77 11.14 10.92
CA PRO A 237 18.68 10.08 11.92
C PRO A 237 18.40 10.63 13.32
N LYS A 238 17.64 9.87 14.11
CA LYS A 238 17.19 10.19 15.47
C LYS A 238 17.44 9.02 16.40
N LEU A 239 18.71 8.75 16.69
CA LEU A 239 19.17 7.61 17.50
C LEU A 239 18.45 7.48 18.85
N ASN A 240 18.12 8.60 19.49
CA ASN A 240 17.48 8.64 20.81
C ASN A 240 15.93 8.71 20.76
N TYR A 241 15.31 8.62 19.58
CA TYR A 241 13.86 8.69 19.45
C TYR A 241 13.16 7.41 19.90
N ARG A 242 12.08 7.57 20.67
CA ARG A 242 11.18 6.50 21.08
C ARG A 242 9.76 6.86 20.65
N VAL A 243 9.00 5.87 20.18
CA VAL A 243 7.62 6.06 19.71
C VAL A 243 6.74 6.51 20.89
N PRO A 244 5.99 7.64 20.78
CA PRO A 244 5.15 8.16 21.86
C PRO A 244 4.08 7.15 22.30
N THR A 245 4.06 6.82 23.60
CA THR A 245 3.11 5.88 24.21
C THR A 245 1.88 6.56 24.82
N GLN A 246 1.94 7.86 25.07
CA GLN A 246 0.87 8.65 25.70
C GLN A 246 -0.15 9.22 24.69
N VAL A 247 0.04 8.99 23.40
CA VAL A 247 -0.81 9.52 22.30
C VAL A 247 -1.64 8.39 21.72
N LYS A 248 -2.88 8.67 21.32
CA LYS A 248 -3.71 7.70 20.58
C LYS A 248 -3.02 7.35 19.26
N ARG A 249 -2.53 6.11 19.18
CA ARG A 249 -1.79 5.54 18.04
C ARG A 249 -2.74 4.72 17.18
N HIS A 250 -2.74 4.99 15.88
CA HIS A 250 -3.55 4.32 14.86
C HIS A 250 -2.64 3.41 14.03
N VAL A 251 -2.69 2.10 14.25
CA VAL A 251 -1.76 1.11 13.65
C VAL A 251 -2.40 0.39 12.46
N ILE A 252 -1.77 0.49 11.30
CA ILE A 252 -2.06 -0.28 10.10
C ILE A 252 -0.99 -1.37 10.00
N SER A 253 -1.32 -2.59 10.41
CA SER A 253 -0.41 -3.75 10.31
C SER A 253 -0.62 -4.44 8.97
N LEU A 254 0.45 -4.62 8.20
CA LEU A 254 0.45 -5.35 6.94
C LEU A 254 1.23 -6.65 7.11
N SER A 255 0.68 -7.77 6.63
CA SER A 255 1.33 -9.08 6.62
C SER A 255 0.97 -9.88 5.38
N SER A 256 1.72 -10.94 5.11
CA SER A 256 1.36 -11.98 4.13
C SER A 256 0.80 -13.21 4.85
N GLU A 257 -0.07 -13.95 4.18
CA GLU A 257 -0.59 -15.23 4.67
C GLU A 257 0.55 -16.28 4.72
N PRO A 258 0.72 -17.04 5.82
CA PRO A 258 1.85 -17.97 5.96
C PRO A 258 1.73 -19.25 5.12
N THR A 259 0.57 -19.52 4.53
CA THR A 259 0.19 -20.75 3.82
C THR A 259 0.69 -20.79 2.37
N LEU A 260 2.01 -20.83 2.17
CA LEU A 260 2.71 -21.35 0.96
C LEU A 260 4.24 -21.21 1.05
N CYS A 261 4.74 -20.33 1.93
CA CYS A 261 6.16 -20.16 2.17
C CYS A 261 6.72 -21.31 3.02
N GLY A 262 7.58 -22.15 2.44
CA GLY A 262 8.22 -23.28 3.13
C GLY A 262 9.29 -22.91 4.18
N HIS A 263 9.09 -21.82 4.91
CA HIS A 263 9.95 -21.38 5.99
C HIS A 263 9.47 -21.91 7.35
N GLY A 264 10.43 -22.29 8.20
CA GLY A 264 10.17 -22.58 9.61
C GLY A 264 9.73 -21.34 10.40
N PRO A 265 9.53 -21.45 11.74
CA PRO A 265 9.04 -20.36 12.56
C PRO A 265 9.86 -19.08 12.33
N VAL A 266 9.16 -17.99 12.03
CA VAL A 266 9.73 -16.68 11.78
C VAL A 266 10.61 -16.28 12.97
N LYS A 267 11.93 -16.23 12.75
CA LYS A 267 12.82 -15.54 13.68
C LYS A 267 12.35 -14.08 13.77
N PRO A 268 12.35 -13.45 14.95
CA PRO A 268 12.24 -12.00 15.00
C PRO A 268 13.33 -11.43 14.09
N ALA A 269 12.96 -10.53 13.18
CA ALA A 269 13.96 -9.87 12.36
C ALA A 269 14.76 -8.92 13.27
N ASP A 270 16.09 -9.03 13.22
CA ASP A 270 17.01 -8.32 14.11
C ASP A 270 17.09 -6.83 13.73
N TRP A 271 16.05 -6.06 14.08
CA TRP A 271 15.97 -4.62 13.85
C TRP A 271 16.87 -3.80 14.79
N GLU A 272 17.85 -4.41 15.48
CA GLU A 272 18.75 -3.73 16.42
C GLU A 272 19.63 -2.68 15.75
N ASP A 273 20.02 -2.93 14.49
CA ASP A 273 20.77 -1.96 13.68
C ASP A 273 19.91 -0.88 13.02
N TYR A 274 18.60 -0.88 13.26
CA TYR A 274 17.67 0.08 12.65
C TYR A 274 17.44 1.31 13.52
N VAL A 275 17.40 2.48 12.89
CA VAL A 275 17.24 3.78 13.54
C VAL A 275 16.13 4.60 12.87
N TRP A 276 15.52 5.49 13.65
CA TRP A 276 14.46 6.35 13.14
C TRP A 276 15.01 7.51 12.33
N PHE A 277 14.61 7.60 11.07
CA PHE A 277 14.94 8.65 10.12
C PHE A 277 13.76 9.62 10.00
N GLN A 278 13.97 10.90 10.35
CA GLN A 278 12.94 11.95 10.26
C GLN A 278 13.08 12.75 8.96
N ALA A 279 11.97 13.01 8.26
CA ALA A 279 11.97 13.96 7.15
C ALA A 279 12.38 15.38 7.64
N PRO A 280 13.23 16.11 6.88
CA PRO A 280 13.61 17.49 7.21
C PRO A 280 12.49 18.49 6.91
N VAL A 281 11.64 18.20 5.92
CA VAL A 281 10.41 18.95 5.63
C VAL A 281 9.27 18.50 6.56
N THR A 282 8.21 19.30 6.64
CA THR A 282 7.01 18.96 7.41
C THR A 282 5.81 19.55 6.67
N VAL A 283 4.98 18.67 6.11
CA VAL A 283 3.86 19.02 5.22
C VAL A 283 2.85 19.85 5.99
N LYS A 284 2.62 21.09 5.56
CA LYS A 284 1.65 22.00 6.22
C LYS A 284 0.28 21.85 5.59
N GLY A 285 -0.70 21.40 6.37
CA GLY A 285 -2.08 21.33 5.88
C GLY A 285 -2.63 22.70 5.45
N PHE A 286 -3.49 22.71 4.44
CA PHE A 286 -4.22 23.90 3.99
C PHE A 286 -5.69 23.60 3.69
N CYS A 287 -6.55 24.59 3.90
CA CYS A 287 -7.98 24.55 3.59
C CYS A 287 -8.36 25.72 2.67
N LYS A 288 -9.66 25.83 2.39
CA LYS A 288 -10.30 27.01 1.81
C LYS A 288 -10.61 28.03 2.91
#